data_AF-A0A3C1YTQ8-F1
#
_entry.id   AF-A0A3C1YTQ8-F1
#
_cell.length_a   1.000
_cell.length_b   1.000
_cell.length_c   1.000
_cell.angle_alpha   90.00
_cell.angle_beta   90.00
_cell.angle_gamma   90.00
#
_symmetry.space_group_name_H-M   'P 1'
#
loop_
_entity.id
_entity.type
_entity.pdbx_description
1 polymer ?
#
loop_
_entity_poly.entity_id
_entity_poly.type
_entity_poly.pdbx_seq_one_letter_code
_entity_poly.pdbx_strand_id
1 'polypeptide(L)' 'FSEQIEKLEKDLIFEALRIHGNNQSKAAEQLGLSERNLRYRLKKWGVK' A
#
# COMPACT_ATOMS: atom_id res chain seq x y z
N PHE A 1 16.45 -9.54 -5.02
CA PHE A 1 15.31 -9.99 -4.19
C PHE A 1 14.49 -8.82 -3.67
N SER A 2 15.08 -7.83 -2.99
CA SER A 2 14.35 -6.70 -2.38
C SER A 2 13.51 -5.87 -3.37
N GLU A 3 14.00 -5.61 -4.58
CA GLU A 3 13.26 -4.83 -5.60
C GLU A 3 12.01 -5.55 -6.11
N GLN A 4 12.06 -6.88 -6.27
CA GLN A 4 10.90 -7.66 -6.72
C GLN A 4 9.80 -7.69 -5.65
N ILE A 5 10.20 -7.83 -4.39
CA ILE A 5 9.28 -7.73 -3.24
C ILE A 5 8.66 -6.33 -3.16
N GLU A 6 9.48 -5.28 -3.32
CA GLU A 6 8.98 -3.91 -3.30
C GLU A 6 7.99 -3.62 -4.44
N LYS A 7 8.25 -4.15 -5.64
CA LYS A 7 7.32 -4.03 -6.77
C LYS A 7 5.99 -4.73 -6.46
N LEU A 8 6.03 -5.99 -6.03
CA LEU A 8 4.83 -6.75 -5.70
C LEU A 8 4.00 -6.04 -4.63
N GLU A 9 4.68 -5.54 -3.60
CA GLU A 9 4.05 -4.81 -2.51
C GLU A 9 3.41 -3.49 -2.98
N LYS A 10 4.07 -2.78 -3.90
CA LYS A 10 3.52 -1.60 -4.56
C LYS A 10 2.24 -1.95 -5.31
N ASP A 11 2.28 -2.99 -6.13
CA ASP A 11 1.13 -3.44 -6.93
C ASP A 11 -0.07 -3.81 -6.03
N LEU A 12 0.17 -4.56 -4.95
CA LEU A 12 -0.88 -4.95 -3.98
C LEU A 12 -1.50 -3.74 -3.26
N ILE A 13 -0.68 -2.76 -2.85
CA ILE A 13 -1.17 -1.55 -2.19
C ILE A 13 -2.02 -0.71 -3.14
N PHE A 14 -1.58 -0.52 -4.38
CA PHE A 14 -2.36 0.24 -5.36
C PHE A 14 -3.65 -0.47 -5.74
N GLU A 15 -3.64 -1.80 -5.85
CA GLU A 15 -4.86 -2.57 -6.09
C GLU A 15 -5.85 -2.44 -4.93
N ALA A 16 -5.40 -2.60 -3.69
CA ALA A 16 -6.25 -2.43 -2.51
C ALA A 16 -6.83 -1.00 -2.42
N LEU A 17 -6.01 0.02 -2.71
CA LEU A 17 -6.48 1.41 -2.79
C LEU A 17 -7.54 1.59 -3.88
N ARG A 18 -7.34 1.02 -5.06
CA ARG A 18 -8.32 1.07 -6.16
C ARG A 18 -9.64 0.42 -5.76
N ILE A 19 -9.60 -0.76 -5.13
CA ILE A 19 -10.78 -1.51 -4.67
C ILE A 19 -11.56 -0.70 -3.62
N HIS A 20 -10.86 -0.05 -2.70
CA HIS A 20 -11.48 0.72 -1.60
C HIS A 20 -11.67 2.21 -1.89
N GLY A 21 -11.53 2.66 -3.14
CA GLY A 21 -11.73 4.05 -3.53
C GLY A 21 -10.77 5.02 -2.84
N ASN A 22 -9.48 4.66 -2.76
CA ASN A 22 -8.40 5.36 -2.06
C ASN A 22 -8.56 5.49 -0.54
N ASN A 23 -9.47 4.73 0.08
CA ASN A 23 -9.56 4.65 1.53
C ASN A 23 -8.36 3.87 2.10
N GLN A 24 -7.40 4.59 2.67
CA GLN A 24 -6.14 4.04 3.17
C GLN A 24 -6.31 3.10 4.37
N SER A 25 -7.24 3.41 5.26
CA SER A 25 -7.52 2.55 6.43
C SER A 25 -8.07 1.20 5.98
N LYS A 26 -9.04 1.19 5.05
CA LYS A 26 -9.61 -0.05 4.50
C LYS A 26 -8.62 -0.85 3.65
N ALA A 27 -7.81 -0.16 2.84
CA ALA A 27 -6.76 -0.82 2.06
C ALA A 27 -5.70 -1.47 2.96
N ALA A 28 -5.32 -0.81 4.06
CA ALA A 28 -4.39 -1.37 5.02
C ALA A 28 -4.99 -2.58 5.76
N GLU A 29 -6.24 -2.47 6.20
CA GLU A 29 -6.99 -3.56 6.84
C GLU A 29 -7.06 -4.80 5.93
N GLN A 30 -7.41 -4.64 4.64
CA GLN A 30 -7.43 -5.74 3.67
C GLN A 30 -6.08 -6.43 3.54
N LEU A 31 -4.98 -5.67 3.59
CA LEU A 31 -3.62 -6.19 3.43
C LEU A 31 -3.02 -6.70 4.75
N GLY A 32 -3.76 -6.67 5.86
CA GLY A 32 -3.23 -7.02 7.19
C GLY A 32 -2.14 -6.06 7.68
N LEU A 33 -2.12 -4.83 7.16
CA LEU A 33 -1.17 -3.78 7.54
C LEU A 33 -1.82 -2.79 8.50
N SER A 34 -1.01 -2.14 9.33
CA SER A 34 -1.46 -0.90 9.96
C SER A 34 -1.56 0.22 8.91
N GLU A 35 -2.52 1.13 9.07
CA GLU A 35 -2.63 2.29 8.18
C GLU A 35 -1.35 3.12 8.16
N ARG A 36 -0.63 3.22 9.29
CA ARG A 36 0.67 3.90 9.38
C ARG A 36 1.71 3.25 8.45
N ASN A 37 1.75 1.92 8.38
CA ASN A 37 2.70 1.21 7.52
C ASN A 37 2.37 1.46 6.04
N LEU A 38 1.09 1.41 5.65
CA LEU A 38 0.66 1.76 4.30
C LEU A 38 1.03 3.21 3.93
N ARG A 39 0.79 4.17 4.84
CA ARG A 39 1.18 5.58 4.62
C ARG A 39 2.69 5.77 4.48
N TYR A 40 3.49 5.05 5.27
CA TYR A 40 4.95 5.10 5.15
C TYR A 40 5.43 4.64 3.76
N ARG A 41 4.83 3.58 3.21
CA ARG A 41 5.15 3.07 1.87
C ARG A 41 4.75 4.06 0.78
N LEU A 42 3.56 4.65 0.87
CA LEU A 42 3.12 5.69 -0.05
C LEU A 42 4.06 6.91 -0.04
N LYS A 43 4.53 7.31 1.14
CA LYS A 43 5.52 8.38 1.29
C LYS A 43 6.87 8.00 0.68
N LYS A 44 7.34 6.76 0.92
CA LYS A 44 8.58 6.23 0.31
C LYS A 44 8.53 6.31 -1.22
N TRP A 45 7.35 6.09 -1.82
CA TRP A 45 7.16 6.13 -3.27
C TRP A 45 6.77 7.50 -3.83
N GLY A 46 6.69 8.54 -2.99
CA GLY A 46 6.37 9.91 -3.43
C GLY A 46 4.92 10.11 -3.88
N VAL A 47 4.01 9.26 -3.41
CA VAL A 47 2.58 9.29 -3.79
C VAL A 47 1.77 10.16 -2.83
N LYS A 48 2.28 10.40 -1.62
CA LYS A 48 1.65 11.20 -0.56
C LYS A 48 2.68 11.75 0.41
#